data_AF-A0A8J4SIV4-F1
#
_entry.id   AF-A0A8J4SIV4-F1
#
_cell.length_a   1.000
_cell.length_b   1.000
_cell.length_c   1.000
_cell.angle_alpha   90.00
_cell.angle_beta   90.00
_cell.angle_gamma   90.00
#
_symmetry.space_group_name_H-M   'P 1'
#
loop_
_entity.id
_entity.type
_entity.pdbx_description
1 polymer ?
#
loop_
_entity_poly.entity_id
_entity_poly.type
_entity_poly.pdbx_seq_one_letter_code
_entity_poly.pdbx_strand_id
1 'polypeptide(L)'
;MADWFVTSGARKLKENSALPYQEYLLRSEVCVSPQFEEDLRQIELDLPRTGESIRQFLLPEGAQTTQGGDQEGGDDGELSLHVMEPFVAILKNILVAYSVRNPRVGYVQGHADVLCFLLGNLNSRRDEEEAFWVYASVIERVFPEDFFARSPKLHGFQVDCKLYHELVVRKLVPHYPILAKIDLPLVTTLLSCKWFVAVWVGELPVDLLYKVWDTMLREDDGAILHLLMALHFFRLAVDEIQLHMEMEQWDSSYIYKIVLGQCQSATEIAPQTLLQQARTLYGLKDESVEDMRAALRRLPLLRKAEFAMLAKQTHFSHTEMERLQDEFTFLRFQRKTCGRSKLRGLRQEELESILAREFSTWPDDVFERIYQLLKPDGFGNVSFSSLLQVGPQPVGQHLSREEI
;
A
#
# COMPACT_ATOMS: atom_id res chain seq x y z
N MET A 1 -1.09 -16.50 -20.18
CA MET A 1 -0.62 -15.66 -19.08
C MET A 1 -1.12 -14.25 -19.34
N ALA A 2 -1.67 -13.57 -18.34
CA ALA A 2 -2.16 -12.20 -18.52
C ALA A 2 -0.95 -11.27 -18.65
N ASP A 3 -1.03 -10.29 -19.53
CA ASP A 3 -0.01 -9.26 -19.65
C ASP A 3 -0.31 -8.16 -18.61
N TRP A 4 0.45 -8.18 -17.51
CA TRP A 4 0.26 -7.24 -16.42
C TRP A 4 0.60 -5.80 -16.78
N PHE A 5 1.40 -5.55 -17.82
CA PHE A 5 1.63 -4.20 -18.31
C PHE A 5 0.35 -3.61 -18.94
N VAL A 6 -0.48 -4.46 -19.55
CA VAL A 6 -1.76 -4.07 -20.13
C VAL A 6 -2.85 -3.93 -19.07
N THR A 7 -2.97 -4.88 -18.15
CA THR A 7 -4.12 -4.93 -17.22
C THR A 7 -3.97 -3.99 -16.02
N SER A 8 -2.74 -3.69 -15.61
CA SER A 8 -2.45 -2.89 -14.41
C SER A 8 -2.75 -1.41 -14.52
N GLY A 9 -3.02 -0.87 -15.71
CA GLY A 9 -3.04 0.57 -15.96
C GLY A 9 -1.63 1.19 -16.05
N ALA A 10 -0.56 0.38 -16.02
CA ALA A 10 0.83 0.82 -16.18
C ALA A 10 1.07 1.61 -17.47
N ARG A 11 0.44 1.21 -18.59
CA ARG A 11 0.52 1.96 -19.86
C ARG A 11 0.03 3.40 -19.71
N LYS A 12 -1.11 3.60 -19.06
CA LYS A 12 -1.67 4.94 -18.81
C LYS A 12 -0.78 5.74 -17.89
N LEU A 13 -0.15 5.09 -16.91
CA LEU A 13 0.79 5.74 -16.01
C LEU A 13 2.08 6.18 -16.73
N LYS A 14 2.57 5.36 -17.66
CA LYS A 14 3.69 5.68 -18.57
C LYS A 14 3.36 6.87 -19.45
N GLU A 15 2.21 6.85 -20.11
CA GLU A 15 1.75 7.91 -21.04
C GLU A 15 1.55 9.26 -20.32
N ASN A 16 1.07 9.26 -19.08
CA ASN A 16 0.84 10.47 -18.30
C ASN A 16 2.08 10.92 -17.50
N SER A 17 3.18 10.16 -17.51
CA SER A 17 4.37 10.53 -16.78
C SER A 17 5.08 11.72 -17.41
N ALA A 18 5.50 12.67 -16.60
CA ALA A 18 6.28 13.81 -17.04
C ALA A 18 7.65 13.42 -17.64
N LEU A 19 8.21 12.29 -17.19
CA LEU A 19 9.52 11.78 -17.60
C LEU A 19 9.42 10.31 -18.01
N PRO A 20 10.22 9.86 -19.00
CA PRO A 20 10.37 8.44 -19.32
C PRO A 20 11.20 7.71 -18.25
N TYR A 21 11.15 6.38 -18.23
CA TYR A 21 11.91 5.55 -17.29
C TYR A 21 13.41 5.85 -17.29
N GLN A 22 14.02 5.95 -18.47
CA GLN A 22 15.45 6.22 -18.62
C GLN A 22 15.89 7.54 -17.96
N GLU A 23 15.02 8.55 -17.97
CA GLU A 23 15.30 9.84 -17.36
C GLU A 23 15.23 9.77 -15.82
N TYR A 24 14.33 8.94 -15.25
CA TYR A 24 14.34 8.67 -13.81
C TYR A 24 15.63 7.96 -13.37
N LEU A 25 16.13 7.02 -14.17
CA LEU A 25 17.42 6.37 -13.92
C LEU A 25 18.57 7.36 -13.92
N LEU A 26 18.70 8.17 -14.98
CA LEU A 26 19.75 9.20 -15.07
C LEU A 26 19.70 10.17 -13.89
N ARG A 27 18.50 10.59 -13.48
CA ARG A 27 18.32 11.47 -12.31
C ARG A 27 18.68 10.78 -11.00
N SER A 28 18.52 9.48 -10.89
CA SER A 28 18.90 8.73 -9.69
C SER A 28 20.41 8.71 -9.46
N GLU A 29 21.22 8.76 -10.54
CA GLU A 29 22.68 8.81 -10.44
C GLU A 29 23.21 10.13 -9.88
N VAL A 30 22.45 11.23 -10.06
CA VAL A 30 22.82 12.58 -9.61
C VAL A 30 21.99 13.09 -8.43
N CYS A 31 21.03 12.30 -7.94
CA CYS A 31 20.17 12.71 -6.83
C CYS A 31 20.93 12.65 -5.50
N VAL A 32 21.02 13.79 -4.82
CA VAL A 32 21.72 13.94 -3.53
C VAL A 32 20.79 14.37 -2.40
N SER A 33 19.49 14.12 -2.54
CA SER A 33 18.55 14.44 -1.47
C SER A 33 18.76 13.49 -0.28
N PRO A 34 18.71 13.98 0.98
CA PRO A 34 18.91 13.12 2.16
C PRO A 34 17.95 11.93 2.22
N GLN A 35 16.73 12.13 1.70
CA GLN A 35 15.72 11.08 1.59
C GLN A 35 16.12 9.99 0.59
N PHE A 36 16.63 10.39 -0.59
CA PHE A 36 17.07 9.44 -1.60
C PHE A 36 18.34 8.69 -1.17
N GLU A 37 19.27 9.35 -0.48
CA GLU A 37 20.46 8.67 0.07
C GLU A 37 20.08 7.59 1.09
N GLU A 38 19.04 7.81 1.90
CA GLU A 38 18.51 6.80 2.81
C GLU A 38 17.86 5.63 2.05
N ASP A 39 17.09 5.93 0.99
CA ASP A 39 16.52 4.90 0.11
C ASP A 39 17.62 4.05 -0.51
N LEU A 40 18.66 4.68 -1.08
CA LEU A 40 19.78 4.00 -1.71
C LEU A 40 20.52 3.10 -0.72
N ARG A 41 20.80 3.60 0.49
CA ARG A 41 21.41 2.78 1.55
C ARG A 41 20.57 1.54 1.87
N GLN A 42 19.26 1.71 2.00
CA GLN A 42 18.38 0.58 2.32
C GLN A 42 18.26 -0.41 1.15
N ILE A 43 18.20 0.07 -0.10
CA ILE A 43 18.24 -0.77 -1.31
C ILE A 43 19.53 -1.61 -1.33
N GLU A 44 20.68 -1.01 -1.06
CA GLU A 44 21.97 -1.70 -1.03
C GLU A 44 22.09 -2.73 0.11
N LEU A 45 21.35 -2.56 1.20
CA LEU A 45 21.25 -3.53 2.28
C LEU A 45 20.30 -4.70 1.98
N ASP A 46 19.23 -4.46 1.23
CA ASP A 46 18.18 -5.44 0.95
C ASP A 46 18.52 -6.33 -0.25
N LEU A 47 19.14 -5.78 -1.31
CA LEU A 47 19.45 -6.52 -2.55
C LEU A 47 20.26 -7.82 -2.32
N PRO A 48 21.32 -7.84 -1.48
CA PRO A 48 22.06 -9.08 -1.19
C PRO A 48 21.22 -10.16 -0.50
N ARG A 49 20.12 -9.78 0.17
CA ARG A 49 19.22 -10.69 0.92
C ARG A 49 18.10 -11.25 0.05
N THR A 50 17.92 -10.73 -1.17
CA THR A 50 16.86 -11.11 -2.11
C THR A 50 17.17 -12.43 -2.84
N GLY A 51 18.24 -13.13 -2.44
CA GLY A 51 18.77 -14.24 -3.22
C GLY A 51 17.82 -15.43 -3.36
N GLU A 52 17.04 -15.73 -2.34
CA GLU A 52 16.04 -16.79 -2.38
C GLU A 52 14.91 -16.45 -3.37
N SER A 53 14.41 -15.21 -3.35
CA SER A 53 13.39 -14.74 -4.30
C SER A 53 13.90 -14.71 -5.74
N ILE A 54 15.18 -14.38 -5.96
CA ILE A 54 15.79 -14.48 -7.30
C ILE A 54 15.81 -15.94 -7.77
N ARG A 55 16.23 -16.88 -6.91
CA ARG A 55 16.19 -18.32 -7.24
C ARG A 55 14.78 -18.76 -7.57
N GLN A 56 13.83 -18.42 -6.71
CA GLN A 56 12.43 -18.87 -6.82
C GLN A 56 11.73 -18.32 -8.07
N PHE A 57 11.90 -17.04 -8.38
CA PHE A 57 11.07 -16.37 -9.40
C PHE A 57 11.81 -16.06 -10.71
N LEU A 58 13.13 -15.89 -10.66
CA LEU A 58 13.90 -15.41 -11.80
C LEU A 58 14.77 -16.50 -12.41
N LEU A 59 15.23 -17.49 -11.65
CA LEU A 59 16.03 -18.58 -12.22
C LEU A 59 15.16 -19.67 -12.86
N PRO A 60 15.63 -20.33 -13.93
CA PRO A 60 14.95 -21.50 -14.51
C PRO A 60 14.81 -22.63 -13.50
N GLU A 61 13.77 -23.47 -13.61
CA GLU A 61 13.43 -24.54 -12.66
C GLU A 61 14.61 -25.46 -12.29
N GLY A 62 15.53 -25.73 -13.22
CA GLY A 62 16.73 -26.56 -12.98
C GLY A 62 17.82 -25.92 -12.10
N ALA A 63 17.77 -24.61 -11.87
CA ALA A 63 18.72 -23.85 -11.05
C ALA A 63 18.14 -23.45 -9.67
N GLN A 64 16.90 -23.86 -9.38
CA GLN A 64 16.20 -23.52 -8.13
C GLN A 64 16.57 -24.44 -6.96
N THR A 65 17.08 -25.64 -7.23
CA THR A 65 17.26 -26.74 -6.25
C THR A 65 18.63 -26.80 -5.55
N THR A 66 19.51 -25.81 -5.69
CA THR A 66 20.89 -25.85 -5.13
C THR A 66 20.98 -25.55 -3.63
N GLN A 67 19.98 -25.92 -2.83
CA GLN A 67 20.07 -25.90 -1.36
C GLN A 67 19.59 -27.25 -0.81
N GLY A 68 20.52 -28.15 -0.51
CA GLY A 68 20.18 -29.42 0.13
C GLY A 68 21.27 -30.49 0.24
N GLY A 69 22.55 -30.17 0.06
CA GLY A 69 23.61 -31.14 0.28
C GLY A 69 24.89 -30.46 0.72
N ASP A 70 25.40 -30.87 1.88
CA ASP A 70 26.78 -30.64 2.30
C ASP A 70 27.73 -31.16 1.20
N GLN A 71 28.17 -30.30 0.30
CA GLN A 71 29.38 -30.52 -0.49
C GLN A 71 30.25 -29.28 -0.42
N GLU A 72 31.32 -29.43 0.36
CA GLU A 72 32.49 -28.57 0.35
C GLU A 72 33.05 -28.47 -1.09
N GLY A 73 33.07 -27.27 -1.65
CA GLY A 73 33.70 -27.00 -2.95
C GLY A 73 33.42 -25.57 -3.41
N GLY A 74 34.38 -24.68 -3.22
CA GLY A 74 34.28 -23.23 -3.46
C GLY A 74 34.21 -22.81 -4.94
N ASP A 75 33.29 -23.37 -5.72
CA ASP A 75 33.03 -23.00 -7.12
C ASP A 75 31.52 -22.75 -7.37
N ASP A 76 30.64 -23.56 -6.77
CA ASP A 76 29.18 -23.45 -6.95
C ASP A 76 28.57 -22.16 -6.35
N GLY A 77 29.15 -21.65 -5.26
CA GLY A 77 28.71 -20.39 -4.65
C GLY A 77 29.00 -19.16 -5.53
N GLU A 78 30.13 -19.17 -6.24
CA GLU A 78 30.57 -18.07 -7.10
C GLU A 78 29.83 -18.08 -8.44
N LEU A 79 29.61 -19.28 -9.01
CA LEU A 79 28.72 -19.50 -10.16
C LEU A 79 27.28 -19.03 -9.87
N SER A 80 26.75 -19.32 -8.67
CA SER A 80 25.42 -18.87 -8.29
C SER A 80 25.32 -17.35 -8.16
N LEU A 81 26.37 -16.67 -7.66
CA LEU A 81 26.37 -15.21 -7.52
C LEU A 81 26.41 -14.52 -8.89
N HIS A 82 27.24 -15.00 -9.82
CA HIS A 82 27.35 -14.42 -11.15
C HIS A 82 26.06 -14.55 -11.97
N VAL A 83 25.33 -15.66 -11.83
CA VAL A 83 24.01 -15.85 -12.49
C VAL A 83 22.95 -14.89 -11.95
N MET A 84 23.08 -14.46 -10.70
CA MET A 84 22.12 -13.57 -10.04
C MET A 84 22.43 -12.08 -10.27
N GLU A 85 23.69 -11.74 -10.54
CA GLU A 85 24.19 -10.37 -10.71
C GLU A 85 23.38 -9.53 -11.72
N PRO A 86 22.99 -10.04 -12.91
CA PRO A 86 22.17 -9.28 -13.85
C PRO A 86 20.80 -8.90 -13.26
N PHE A 87 20.19 -9.81 -12.49
CA PHE A 87 18.90 -9.54 -11.85
C PHE A 87 19.05 -8.52 -10.72
N VAL A 88 20.12 -8.59 -9.93
CA VAL A 88 20.40 -7.59 -8.89
C VAL A 88 20.53 -6.19 -9.49
N ALA A 89 21.19 -6.06 -10.65
CA ALA A 89 21.30 -4.77 -11.35
C ALA A 89 19.93 -4.24 -11.81
N ILE A 90 19.10 -5.09 -12.45
CA ILE A 90 17.74 -4.72 -12.88
C ILE A 90 16.87 -4.29 -11.69
N LEU A 91 16.91 -5.05 -10.59
CA LEU A 91 16.19 -4.71 -9.35
C LEU A 91 16.64 -3.36 -8.80
N LYS A 92 17.97 -3.12 -8.73
CA LYS A 92 18.53 -1.84 -8.26
C LYS A 92 17.99 -0.69 -9.10
N ASN A 93 18.10 -0.80 -10.43
CA ASN A 93 17.67 0.23 -11.38
C ASN A 93 16.20 0.64 -11.16
N ILE A 94 15.29 -0.34 -11.11
CA ILE A 94 13.86 -0.06 -10.92
C ILE A 94 13.61 0.62 -9.57
N LEU A 95 14.24 0.14 -8.48
CA LEU A 95 14.03 0.67 -7.14
C LEU A 95 14.56 2.10 -6.96
N VAL A 96 15.75 2.41 -7.51
CA VAL A 96 16.31 3.77 -7.44
C VAL A 96 15.54 4.73 -8.35
N ALA A 97 15.14 4.31 -9.55
CA ALA A 97 14.29 5.09 -10.44
C ALA A 97 12.95 5.41 -9.77
N TYR A 98 12.35 4.44 -9.08
CA TYR A 98 11.07 4.64 -8.40
C TYR A 98 11.18 5.63 -7.24
N SER A 99 12.29 5.58 -6.50
CA SER A 99 12.57 6.51 -5.39
C SER A 99 12.65 7.96 -5.88
N VAL A 100 13.17 8.18 -7.09
CA VAL A 100 13.15 9.50 -7.75
C VAL A 100 11.76 9.86 -8.29
N ARG A 101 11.04 8.89 -8.87
CA ARG A 101 9.69 9.09 -9.42
C ARG A 101 8.72 9.57 -8.34
N ASN A 102 8.70 8.90 -7.20
CA ASN A 102 7.76 9.19 -6.12
C ASN A 102 8.49 9.33 -4.77
N PRO A 103 9.10 10.50 -4.49
CA PRO A 103 9.82 10.74 -3.23
C PRO A 103 8.92 10.70 -1.97
N ARG A 104 7.59 10.79 -2.14
CA ARG A 104 6.63 10.65 -1.03
C ARG A 104 6.55 9.22 -0.52
N VAL A 105 6.83 8.23 -1.39
CA VAL A 105 6.99 6.82 -1.01
C VAL A 105 8.48 6.51 -0.81
N GLY A 106 9.32 6.77 -1.82
CA GLY A 106 10.72 6.37 -1.82
C GLY A 106 10.88 4.86 -1.97
N TYR A 107 11.79 4.28 -1.19
CA TYR A 107 11.96 2.84 -1.09
C TYR A 107 11.17 2.26 0.08
N VAL A 108 10.47 1.15 -0.17
CA VAL A 108 9.82 0.36 0.87
C VAL A 108 10.65 -0.89 1.12
N GLN A 109 11.12 -1.05 2.36
CA GLN A 109 11.96 -2.17 2.75
C GLN A 109 11.32 -3.52 2.43
N GLY A 110 12.08 -4.43 1.83
CA GLY A 110 11.60 -5.76 1.39
C GLY A 110 10.93 -5.78 0.01
N HIS A 111 10.74 -4.64 -0.67
CA HIS A 111 10.13 -4.63 -2.00
C HIS A 111 11.07 -5.15 -3.11
N ALA A 112 12.33 -5.46 -2.80
CA ALA A 112 13.18 -6.21 -3.72
C ALA A 112 12.60 -7.61 -4.01
N ASP A 113 12.08 -8.30 -3.00
CA ASP A 113 11.42 -9.60 -3.15
C ASP A 113 10.11 -9.49 -3.96
N VAL A 114 9.34 -8.42 -3.69
CA VAL A 114 8.12 -8.11 -4.47
C VAL A 114 8.44 -7.92 -5.95
N LEU A 115 9.54 -7.22 -6.23
CA LEU A 115 9.97 -6.96 -7.59
C LEU A 115 10.53 -8.21 -8.29
N CYS A 116 11.17 -9.14 -7.56
CA CYS A 116 11.51 -10.46 -8.09
C CYS A 116 10.28 -11.23 -8.56
N PHE A 117 9.23 -11.29 -7.74
CA PHE A 117 7.97 -11.93 -8.12
C PHE A 117 7.36 -11.25 -9.35
N LEU A 118 7.32 -9.92 -9.38
CA LEU A 118 6.81 -9.15 -10.51
C LEU A 118 7.59 -9.45 -11.79
N LEU A 119 8.92 -9.30 -11.78
CA LEU A 119 9.78 -9.54 -12.95
C LEU A 119 9.66 -10.97 -13.47
N GLY A 120 9.52 -11.96 -12.57
CA GLY A 120 9.35 -13.36 -12.95
C GLY A 120 8.05 -13.65 -13.70
N ASN A 121 7.00 -12.86 -13.44
CA ASN A 121 5.62 -13.13 -13.88
C ASN A 121 5.01 -12.04 -14.78
N LEU A 122 5.72 -10.94 -15.02
CA LEU A 122 5.25 -9.78 -15.79
C LEU A 122 4.85 -10.17 -17.23
N ASN A 123 5.81 -10.72 -17.96
CA ASN A 123 5.67 -11.22 -19.33
C ASN A 123 6.88 -12.09 -19.71
N SER A 124 6.85 -12.70 -20.89
CA SER A 124 7.91 -13.61 -21.37
C SER A 124 9.28 -12.96 -21.60
N ARG A 125 9.36 -11.63 -21.68
CA ARG A 125 10.59 -10.88 -21.97
C ARG A 125 11.25 -10.30 -20.71
N ARG A 126 10.52 -10.23 -19.60
CA ARG A 126 10.95 -9.60 -18.34
C ARG A 126 11.53 -8.20 -18.58
N ASP A 127 10.79 -7.40 -19.33
CA ASP A 127 11.19 -6.04 -19.69
C ASP A 127 11.29 -5.15 -18.43
N GLU A 128 12.45 -4.54 -18.23
CA GLU A 128 12.77 -3.73 -17.05
C GLU A 128 11.90 -2.47 -16.96
N GLU A 129 11.64 -1.79 -18.09
CA GLU A 129 10.82 -0.59 -18.10
C GLU A 129 9.35 -0.92 -17.83
N GLU A 130 8.82 -1.98 -18.46
CA GLU A 130 7.45 -2.43 -18.19
C GLU A 130 7.29 -2.84 -16.72
N ALA A 131 8.29 -3.54 -16.14
CA ALA A 131 8.29 -3.89 -14.73
C ALA A 131 8.25 -2.66 -13.82
N PHE A 132 9.03 -1.62 -14.14
CA PHE A 132 9.00 -0.35 -13.43
C PHE A 132 7.60 0.27 -13.43
N TRP A 133 6.93 0.32 -14.59
CA TRP A 133 5.60 0.91 -14.70
C TRP A 133 4.51 0.09 -14.01
N VAL A 134 4.60 -1.25 -14.04
CA VAL A 134 3.68 -2.10 -13.28
C VAL A 134 3.92 -1.97 -11.79
N TYR A 135 5.18 -1.92 -11.33
CA TYR A 135 5.51 -1.68 -9.94
C TYR A 135 4.95 -0.32 -9.47
N ALA A 136 5.16 0.73 -10.25
CA ALA A 136 4.59 2.05 -9.97
C ALA A 136 3.06 2.02 -9.89
N SER A 137 2.40 1.26 -10.77
CA SER A 137 0.94 1.09 -10.71
C SER A 137 0.49 0.34 -9.46
N VAL A 138 1.21 -0.69 -9.01
CA VAL A 138 0.89 -1.38 -7.74
C VAL A 138 0.93 -0.38 -6.59
N ILE A 139 1.97 0.44 -6.49
CA ILE A 139 2.14 1.37 -5.37
C ILE A 139 1.18 2.56 -5.45
N GLU A 140 0.95 3.12 -6.64
CA GLU A 140 0.23 4.39 -6.83
C GLU A 140 -1.27 4.22 -7.10
N ARG A 141 -1.72 3.04 -7.56
CA ARG A 141 -3.11 2.81 -7.98
C ARG A 141 -3.83 1.77 -7.13
N VAL A 142 -3.18 0.65 -6.80
CA VAL A 142 -3.86 -0.46 -6.11
C VAL A 142 -4.16 -0.09 -4.67
N PHE A 143 -3.22 0.57 -4.00
CA PHE A 143 -3.37 0.97 -2.61
C PHE A 143 -3.73 2.46 -2.49
N PRO A 144 -4.29 2.90 -1.34
CA PRO A 144 -4.42 4.31 -1.04
C PRO A 144 -3.08 5.06 -1.21
N GLU A 145 -3.12 6.31 -1.67
CA GLU A 145 -1.92 7.14 -1.94
C GLU A 145 -0.97 7.25 -0.74
N ASP A 146 -1.52 7.22 0.47
CA ASP A 146 -0.80 7.32 1.75
C ASP A 146 -0.39 5.96 2.34
N PHE A 147 -0.64 4.85 1.65
CA PHE A 147 -0.41 3.50 2.15
C PHE A 147 1.08 3.26 2.40
N PHE A 148 1.91 3.43 1.36
CA PHE A 148 3.37 3.31 1.45
C PHE A 148 4.06 4.67 1.72
N ALA A 149 3.33 5.69 2.16
CA ALA A 149 3.92 7.01 2.37
C ALA A 149 5.03 7.00 3.43
N ARG A 150 6.12 7.71 3.16
CA ARG A 150 7.18 7.96 4.14
C ARG A 150 6.72 8.87 5.27
N SER A 151 5.79 9.79 4.99
CA SER A 151 5.43 10.86 5.92
C SER A 151 3.98 11.33 5.78
N PRO A 152 3.15 11.23 6.84
CA PRO A 152 3.39 10.43 8.05
C PRO A 152 3.66 8.96 7.70
N LYS A 153 4.62 8.34 8.39
CA LYS A 153 5.13 7.02 8.03
C LYS A 153 4.02 5.98 8.00
N LEU A 154 3.80 5.37 6.83
CA LEU A 154 2.87 4.28 6.58
C LEU A 154 1.45 4.60 7.07
N HIS A 155 0.98 5.83 6.84
CA HIS A 155 -0.28 6.30 7.41
C HIS A 155 -1.48 5.49 6.91
N GLY A 156 -1.65 5.37 5.59
CA GLY A 156 -2.72 4.58 4.99
C GLY A 156 -2.58 3.08 5.28
N PHE A 157 -1.35 2.60 5.42
CA PHE A 157 -1.07 1.21 5.82
C PHE A 157 -1.54 0.93 7.25
N GLN A 158 -1.27 1.83 8.20
CA GLN A 158 -1.77 1.71 9.57
C GLN A 158 -3.30 1.76 9.63
N VAL A 159 -3.93 2.55 8.76
CA VAL A 159 -5.39 2.58 8.60
C VAL A 159 -5.89 1.20 8.16
N ASP A 160 -5.28 0.59 7.15
CA ASP A 160 -5.73 -0.71 6.63
C ASP A 160 -5.42 -1.88 7.60
N CYS A 161 -4.33 -1.83 8.36
CA CYS A 161 -4.09 -2.77 9.47
C CYS A 161 -5.20 -2.69 10.53
N LYS A 162 -5.63 -1.47 10.91
CA LYS A 162 -6.75 -1.27 11.84
C LYS A 162 -8.09 -1.67 11.20
N LEU A 163 -8.26 -1.43 9.91
CA LEU A 163 -9.46 -1.82 9.19
C LEU A 163 -9.62 -3.34 9.15
N TYR A 164 -8.54 -4.05 8.86
CA TYR A 164 -8.51 -5.51 8.93
C TYR A 164 -8.94 -6.01 10.32
N HIS A 165 -8.39 -5.43 11.39
CA HIS A 165 -8.82 -5.72 12.75
C HIS A 165 -10.34 -5.52 12.94
N GLU A 166 -10.86 -4.36 12.56
CA GLU A 166 -12.30 -4.05 12.64
C GLU A 166 -13.16 -5.03 11.82
N LEU A 167 -12.67 -5.48 10.65
CA LEU A 167 -13.37 -6.47 9.84
C LEU A 167 -13.44 -7.82 10.56
N VAL A 168 -12.34 -8.30 11.16
CA VAL A 168 -12.35 -9.54 11.96
C VAL A 168 -13.34 -9.42 13.12
N VAL A 169 -13.29 -8.31 13.87
CA VAL A 169 -14.19 -8.06 15.01
C VAL A 169 -15.65 -7.99 14.57
N ARG A 170 -15.98 -7.24 13.52
CA ARG A 170 -17.38 -7.02 13.12
C ARG A 170 -17.97 -8.19 12.33
N LYS A 171 -17.14 -8.93 11.59
CA LYS A 171 -17.62 -9.96 10.66
C LYS A 171 -17.41 -11.38 11.15
N LEU A 172 -16.43 -11.66 12.02
CA LEU A 172 -16.17 -13.02 12.51
C LEU A 172 -16.61 -13.22 13.95
N VAL A 173 -16.29 -12.30 14.87
CA VAL A 173 -16.60 -12.47 16.32
C VAL A 173 -18.10 -12.74 16.60
N PRO A 174 -19.09 -12.10 15.94
CA PRO A 174 -20.49 -12.41 16.18
C PRO A 174 -20.89 -13.85 15.84
N HIS A 175 -20.18 -14.47 14.89
CA HIS A 175 -20.41 -15.85 14.48
C HIS A 175 -19.53 -16.84 15.25
N TYR A 176 -18.39 -16.37 15.77
CA TYR A 176 -17.38 -17.16 16.46
C TYR A 176 -16.96 -16.47 17.77
N PRO A 177 -17.79 -16.54 18.84
CA PRO A 177 -17.54 -15.82 20.08
C PRO A 177 -16.23 -16.18 20.78
N ILE A 178 -15.67 -17.36 20.47
CA ILE A 178 -14.37 -17.80 20.99
C ILE A 178 -13.24 -16.80 20.66
N LEU A 179 -13.33 -16.13 19.50
CA LEU A 179 -12.36 -15.15 19.06
C LEU A 179 -12.27 -13.94 19.99
N ALA A 180 -13.32 -13.63 20.76
CA ALA A 180 -13.30 -12.53 21.74
C ALA A 180 -12.35 -12.79 22.93
N LYS A 181 -11.88 -14.03 23.12
CA LYS A 181 -10.89 -14.36 24.16
C LYS A 181 -9.45 -14.14 23.70
N ILE A 182 -9.22 -13.98 22.40
CA ILE A 182 -7.88 -13.79 21.81
C ILE A 182 -7.51 -12.30 21.86
N ASP A 183 -6.23 -11.99 21.99
CA ASP A 183 -5.70 -10.65 21.72
C ASP A 183 -5.72 -10.37 20.21
N LEU A 184 -6.93 -10.17 19.68
CA LEU A 184 -7.15 -9.88 18.26
C LEU A 184 -6.35 -8.66 17.79
N PRO A 185 -6.27 -7.53 18.52
CA PRO A 185 -5.45 -6.39 18.09
C PRO A 185 -4.00 -6.77 17.80
N LEU A 186 -3.35 -7.54 18.68
CA LEU A 186 -1.99 -8.01 18.47
C LEU A 186 -1.89 -8.93 17.25
N VAL A 187 -2.72 -9.99 17.22
CA VAL A 187 -2.67 -11.01 16.16
C VAL A 187 -2.95 -10.41 14.79
N THR A 188 -4.00 -9.60 14.66
CA THR A 188 -4.36 -8.99 13.36
C THR A 188 -3.30 -8.01 12.89
N THR A 189 -2.67 -7.24 13.80
CA THR A 189 -1.59 -6.31 13.44
C THR A 189 -0.36 -7.05 12.93
N LEU A 190 0.06 -8.14 13.59
CA LEU A 190 1.21 -8.93 13.15
C LEU A 190 0.97 -9.57 11.78
N LEU A 191 -0.23 -10.14 11.58
CA LEU A 191 -0.62 -10.74 10.30
C LEU A 191 -0.67 -9.70 9.17
N SER A 192 -1.36 -8.58 9.37
CA SER A 192 -1.44 -7.53 8.34
C SER A 192 -0.07 -6.94 8.04
N CYS A 193 0.79 -6.77 9.05
CA CYS A 193 2.16 -6.31 8.82
C CYS A 193 2.96 -7.24 7.90
N LYS A 194 2.84 -8.55 8.12
CA LYS A 194 3.51 -9.57 7.30
C LYS A 194 2.96 -9.62 5.88
N TRP A 195 1.63 -9.59 5.72
CA TRP A 195 0.99 -9.78 4.42
C TRP A 195 0.98 -8.53 3.55
N PHE A 196 0.69 -7.37 4.13
CA PHE A 196 0.37 -6.17 3.35
C PHE A 196 1.62 -5.46 2.84
N VAL A 197 2.71 -5.44 3.62
CA VAL A 197 3.98 -4.82 3.16
C VAL A 197 4.53 -5.58 1.96
N ALA A 198 4.58 -6.91 2.04
CA ALA A 198 5.10 -7.75 0.97
C ALA A 198 4.08 -8.00 -0.15
N VAL A 199 2.88 -7.41 -0.10
CA VAL A 199 1.81 -7.63 -1.10
C VAL A 199 1.60 -9.14 -1.36
N TRP A 200 1.55 -9.91 -0.26
CA TRP A 200 1.43 -11.38 -0.21
C TRP A 200 2.62 -12.20 -0.72
N VAL A 201 3.69 -11.58 -1.22
CA VAL A 201 4.88 -12.28 -1.71
C VAL A 201 5.56 -13.01 -0.56
N GLY A 202 5.85 -14.30 -0.75
CA GLY A 202 6.42 -15.19 0.28
C GLY A 202 5.40 -15.80 1.25
N GLU A 203 4.12 -15.42 1.17
CA GLU A 203 3.08 -15.81 2.14
C GLU A 203 2.07 -16.82 1.58
N LEU A 204 1.98 -16.92 0.26
CA LEU A 204 1.05 -17.78 -0.47
C LEU A 204 1.80 -18.73 -1.39
N PRO A 205 1.24 -19.92 -1.69
CA PRO A 205 1.70 -20.75 -2.80
C PRO A 205 1.73 -19.95 -4.10
N VAL A 206 2.76 -20.14 -4.92
CA VAL A 206 3.05 -19.29 -6.10
C VAL A 206 1.85 -19.22 -7.05
N ASP A 207 1.15 -20.33 -7.29
CA ASP A 207 -0.04 -20.37 -8.14
C ASP A 207 -1.18 -19.49 -7.61
N LEU A 208 -1.37 -19.45 -6.29
CA LEU A 208 -2.38 -18.60 -5.67
C LEU A 208 -1.92 -17.15 -5.65
N LEU A 209 -0.65 -16.88 -5.36
CA LEU A 209 -0.06 -15.55 -5.41
C LEU A 209 -0.24 -14.90 -6.80
N TYR A 210 0.00 -15.66 -7.87
CA TYR A 210 -0.26 -15.22 -9.24
C TYR A 210 -1.73 -14.86 -9.45
N LYS A 211 -2.69 -15.70 -9.01
CA LYS A 211 -4.14 -15.41 -9.14
C LYS A 211 -4.54 -14.15 -8.36
N VAL A 212 -3.95 -13.93 -7.18
CA VAL A 212 -4.18 -12.74 -6.36
C VAL A 212 -3.70 -11.51 -7.12
N TRP A 213 -2.48 -11.52 -7.65
CA TRP A 213 -1.93 -10.41 -8.43
C TRP A 213 -2.68 -10.18 -9.74
N ASP A 214 -3.05 -11.24 -10.46
CA ASP A 214 -3.85 -11.16 -11.68
C ASP A 214 -5.20 -10.47 -11.44
N THR A 215 -5.82 -10.73 -10.30
CA THR A 215 -7.07 -10.07 -9.90
C THR A 215 -6.82 -8.63 -9.42
N MET A 216 -5.80 -8.44 -8.57
CA MET A 216 -5.44 -7.16 -7.98
C MET A 216 -5.08 -6.11 -9.03
N LEU A 217 -4.39 -6.52 -10.09
CA LEU A 217 -3.94 -5.63 -11.13
C LEU A 217 -5.06 -5.20 -12.08
N ARG A 218 -6.22 -5.84 -12.10
CA ARG A 218 -7.35 -5.36 -12.91
C ARG A 218 -7.80 -3.99 -12.41
N GLU A 219 -8.14 -3.08 -13.33
CA GLU A 219 -8.37 -1.66 -13.01
C GLU A 219 -9.42 -1.45 -11.90
N ASP A 220 -10.47 -2.27 -11.83
CA ASP A 220 -11.63 -2.07 -10.95
C ASP A 220 -11.69 -2.96 -9.70
N ASP A 221 -10.78 -3.93 -9.53
CA ASP A 221 -10.97 -5.04 -8.58
C ASP A 221 -9.86 -5.17 -7.50
N GLY A 222 -8.85 -4.29 -7.51
CA GLY A 222 -7.68 -4.44 -6.62
C GLY A 222 -7.76 -3.82 -5.23
N ALA A 223 -8.50 -2.71 -5.07
CA ALA A 223 -8.28 -1.79 -3.94
C ALA A 223 -8.58 -2.36 -2.54
N ILE A 224 -9.45 -3.36 -2.48
CA ILE A 224 -9.88 -3.99 -1.21
C ILE A 224 -9.47 -5.46 -1.12
N LEU A 225 -8.87 -6.03 -2.17
CA LEU A 225 -8.62 -7.46 -2.26
C LEU A 225 -7.73 -7.96 -1.11
N HIS A 226 -6.70 -7.19 -0.72
CA HIS A 226 -5.82 -7.55 0.40
C HIS A 226 -6.56 -7.69 1.74
N LEU A 227 -7.53 -6.81 2.03
CA LEU A 227 -8.37 -6.92 3.24
C LEU A 227 -9.26 -8.16 3.21
N LEU A 228 -9.79 -8.48 2.02
CA LEU A 228 -10.67 -9.64 1.85
C LEU A 228 -9.92 -10.95 1.98
N MET A 229 -8.75 -11.05 1.35
CA MET A 229 -7.86 -12.21 1.48
C MET A 229 -7.48 -12.42 2.96
N ALA A 230 -7.09 -11.37 3.66
CA ALA A 230 -6.76 -11.42 5.08
C ALA A 230 -7.94 -11.90 5.94
N LEU A 231 -9.13 -11.35 5.72
CA LEU A 231 -10.35 -11.78 6.42
C LEU A 231 -10.70 -13.25 6.13
N HIS A 232 -10.52 -13.68 4.88
CA HIS A 232 -10.79 -15.04 4.45
C HIS A 232 -9.85 -16.05 5.11
N PHE A 233 -8.54 -15.78 5.14
CA PHE A 233 -7.59 -16.67 5.80
C PHE A 233 -7.82 -16.75 7.30
N PHE A 234 -8.17 -15.63 7.94
CA PHE A 234 -8.54 -15.66 9.35
C PHE A 234 -9.79 -16.53 9.57
N ARG A 235 -10.79 -16.44 8.68
CA ARG A 235 -11.99 -17.29 8.72
C ARG A 235 -11.67 -18.78 8.57
N LEU A 236 -10.77 -19.15 7.66
CA LEU A 236 -10.34 -20.54 7.46
C LEU A 236 -9.68 -21.12 8.72
N ALA A 237 -8.93 -20.29 9.45
CA ALA A 237 -8.26 -20.69 10.68
C ALA A 237 -9.20 -20.92 11.87
N VAL A 238 -10.45 -20.44 11.84
CA VAL A 238 -11.31 -20.41 13.04
C VAL A 238 -11.58 -21.80 13.60
N ASP A 239 -11.82 -22.80 12.74
CA ASP A 239 -12.15 -24.16 13.19
C ASP A 239 -10.96 -24.80 13.93
N GLU A 240 -9.74 -24.58 13.43
CA GLU A 240 -8.50 -25.06 14.06
C GLU A 240 -8.18 -24.27 15.34
N ILE A 241 -8.38 -22.95 15.32
CA ILE A 241 -8.27 -22.09 16.51
C ILE A 241 -9.19 -22.61 17.62
N GLN A 242 -10.45 -22.92 17.29
CA GLN A 242 -11.42 -23.39 18.27
C GLN A 242 -10.97 -24.72 18.89
N LEU A 243 -10.53 -25.68 18.08
CA LEU A 243 -10.02 -26.97 18.56
C LEU A 243 -8.87 -26.80 19.57
N HIS A 244 -7.89 -25.95 19.24
CA HIS A 244 -6.74 -25.72 20.13
C HIS A 244 -7.09 -24.94 21.40
N MET A 245 -8.06 -24.04 21.32
CA MET A 245 -8.53 -23.32 22.51
C MET A 245 -9.28 -24.23 23.48
N GLU A 246 -10.01 -25.24 22.99
CA GLU A 246 -10.65 -26.27 23.82
C GLU A 246 -9.63 -27.17 24.53
N MET A 247 -8.42 -27.32 23.97
CA MET A 247 -7.31 -28.07 24.57
C MET A 247 -6.47 -27.25 25.57
N GLU A 248 -6.82 -25.98 25.83
CA GLU A 248 -6.08 -25.03 26.69
C GLU A 248 -4.59 -24.84 26.31
N GLN A 249 -4.21 -25.16 25.07
CA GLN A 249 -2.84 -25.04 24.56
C GLN A 249 -2.76 -23.91 23.52
N TRP A 250 -2.88 -22.65 23.97
CA TRP A 250 -2.86 -21.52 23.04
C TRP A 250 -2.31 -20.23 23.65
N ASP A 251 -1.70 -19.41 22.80
CA ASP A 251 -1.36 -18.01 23.02
C ASP A 251 -1.49 -17.26 21.67
N SER A 252 -1.29 -15.94 21.67
CA SER A 252 -1.39 -15.13 20.45
C SER A 252 -0.39 -15.56 19.36
N SER A 253 0.78 -16.09 19.73
CA SER A 253 1.79 -16.59 18.80
C SER A 253 1.32 -17.86 18.11
N TYR A 254 0.64 -18.75 18.84
CA TYR A 254 0.06 -19.97 18.31
C TYR A 254 -1.08 -19.67 17.34
N ILE A 255 -2.01 -18.77 17.73
CA ILE A 255 -3.08 -18.33 16.82
C ILE A 255 -2.51 -17.71 15.55
N TYR A 256 -1.50 -16.84 15.68
CA TYR A 256 -0.80 -16.27 14.54
C TYR A 256 -0.23 -17.35 13.60
N LYS A 257 0.41 -18.40 14.14
CA LYS A 257 0.96 -19.52 13.35
C LYS A 257 -0.12 -20.34 12.66
N ILE A 258 -1.25 -20.61 13.32
CA ILE A 258 -2.38 -21.32 12.70
C ILE A 258 -2.83 -20.55 11.45
N VAL A 259 -3.07 -19.24 11.58
CA VAL A 259 -3.55 -18.42 10.46
C VAL A 259 -2.52 -18.39 9.32
N LEU A 260 -1.23 -18.32 9.62
CA LEU A 260 -0.18 -18.43 8.59
C LEU A 260 -0.14 -19.81 7.91
N GLY A 261 -0.34 -20.90 8.66
CA GLY A 261 -0.40 -22.24 8.10
C GLY A 261 -1.54 -22.41 7.09
N GLN A 262 -2.69 -21.76 7.34
CA GLN A 262 -3.81 -21.72 6.41
C GLN A 262 -3.45 -21.00 5.10
N CYS A 263 -2.63 -19.94 5.15
CA CYS A 263 -2.14 -19.27 3.94
C CYS A 263 -1.25 -20.18 3.09
N GLN A 264 -0.30 -20.87 3.73
CA GLN A 264 0.71 -21.69 3.06
C GLN A 264 0.15 -22.98 2.45
N SER A 265 -0.96 -23.48 2.99
CA SER A 265 -1.62 -24.71 2.53
C SER A 265 -2.77 -24.45 1.54
N ALA A 266 -3.05 -23.19 1.21
CA ALA A 266 -4.22 -22.83 0.41
C ALA A 266 -4.06 -23.17 -1.08
N THR A 267 -4.95 -24.04 -1.59
CA THR A 267 -4.95 -24.48 -2.98
C THR A 267 -6.20 -24.07 -3.77
N GLU A 268 -7.35 -23.91 -3.08
CA GLU A 268 -8.67 -23.73 -3.71
C GLU A 268 -9.29 -22.34 -3.52
N ILE A 269 -8.48 -21.28 -3.46
CA ILE A 269 -8.99 -19.92 -3.35
C ILE A 269 -9.07 -19.28 -4.74
N ALA A 270 -10.25 -18.75 -5.07
CA ALA A 270 -10.50 -17.94 -6.25
C ALA A 270 -10.69 -16.46 -5.85
N PRO A 271 -9.67 -15.59 -6.00
CA PRO A 271 -9.73 -14.20 -5.54
C PRO A 271 -10.91 -13.39 -6.11
N GLN A 272 -11.29 -13.62 -7.37
CA GLN A 272 -12.47 -12.98 -7.97
C GLN A 272 -13.77 -13.43 -7.30
N THR A 273 -13.92 -14.72 -6.99
CA THR A 273 -15.08 -15.23 -6.26
C THR A 273 -15.13 -14.63 -4.86
N LEU A 274 -13.98 -14.45 -4.20
CA LEU A 274 -13.91 -13.81 -2.89
C LEU A 274 -14.37 -12.35 -2.93
N LEU A 275 -13.95 -11.58 -3.94
CA LEU A 275 -14.45 -10.22 -4.17
C LEU A 275 -15.97 -10.20 -4.38
N GLN A 276 -16.49 -11.11 -5.20
CA GLN A 276 -17.92 -11.23 -5.47
C GLN A 276 -18.69 -11.57 -4.19
N GLN A 277 -18.22 -12.55 -3.42
CA GLN A 277 -18.80 -12.96 -2.14
C GLN A 277 -18.73 -11.85 -1.10
N ALA A 278 -17.64 -11.09 -1.02
CA ALA A 278 -17.52 -9.99 -0.08
C ALA A 278 -18.54 -8.88 -0.35
N ARG A 279 -18.75 -8.57 -1.64
CA ARG A 279 -19.74 -7.59 -2.10
C ARG A 279 -21.17 -8.07 -1.80
N THR A 280 -21.48 -9.35 -1.95
CA THR A 280 -22.84 -9.90 -1.80
C THR A 280 -23.19 -10.34 -0.37
N LEU A 281 -22.30 -11.06 0.31
CA LEU A 281 -22.54 -11.63 1.64
C LEU A 281 -22.26 -10.62 2.76
N TYR A 282 -21.17 -9.87 2.66
CA TYR A 282 -20.74 -8.97 3.73
C TYR A 282 -21.10 -7.49 3.49
N GLY A 283 -21.63 -7.16 2.31
CA GLY A 283 -21.92 -5.78 1.89
C GLY A 283 -20.64 -4.91 1.80
N LEU A 284 -19.47 -5.54 1.64
CA LEU A 284 -18.19 -4.86 1.54
C LEU A 284 -18.00 -4.41 0.09
N LYS A 285 -18.63 -3.28 -0.24
CA LYS A 285 -18.36 -2.52 -1.46
C LYS A 285 -17.22 -1.54 -1.22
N ASP A 286 -16.52 -1.12 -2.27
CA ASP A 286 -15.39 -0.18 -2.20
C ASP A 286 -15.77 1.10 -1.45
N GLU A 287 -16.97 1.65 -1.69
CA GLU A 287 -17.48 2.81 -0.96
C GLU A 287 -17.64 2.57 0.55
N SER A 288 -18.08 1.38 0.95
CA SER A 288 -18.22 1.01 2.36
C SER A 288 -16.85 0.91 3.03
N VAL A 289 -15.87 0.36 2.30
CA VAL A 289 -14.48 0.26 2.76
C VAL A 289 -13.85 1.65 2.89
N GLU A 290 -14.08 2.55 1.93
CA GLU A 290 -13.59 3.94 2.02
C GLU A 290 -14.26 4.72 3.16
N ASP A 291 -15.56 4.54 3.40
CA ASP A 291 -16.23 5.09 4.58
C ASP A 291 -15.55 4.61 5.89
N MET A 292 -15.16 3.34 5.94
CA MET A 292 -14.45 2.78 7.11
C MET A 292 -13.01 3.31 7.23
N ARG A 293 -12.26 3.43 6.13
CA ARG A 293 -10.92 4.05 6.12
C ARG A 293 -10.99 5.50 6.60
N ALA A 294 -11.94 6.29 6.08
CA ALA A 294 -12.18 7.66 6.52
C ALA A 294 -12.54 7.73 8.01
N ALA A 295 -13.35 6.78 8.51
CA ALA A 295 -13.67 6.72 9.92
C ALA A 295 -12.43 6.46 10.81
N LEU A 296 -11.54 5.57 10.38
CA LEU A 296 -10.32 5.21 11.09
C LEU A 296 -9.26 6.32 11.08
N ARG A 297 -9.13 7.09 9.99
CA ARG A 297 -8.23 8.26 9.94
C ARG A 297 -8.54 9.31 11.01
N ARG A 298 -9.79 9.37 11.50
CA ARG A 298 -10.20 10.26 12.60
C ARG A 298 -9.76 9.81 13.98
N LEU A 299 -9.19 8.61 14.13
CA LEU A 299 -8.71 8.15 15.42
C LEU A 299 -7.60 9.09 15.94
N PRO A 300 -7.60 9.47 17.23
CA PRO A 300 -6.71 10.51 17.76
C PRO A 300 -5.23 10.31 17.45
N LEU A 301 -4.74 9.07 17.49
CA LEU A 301 -3.34 8.75 17.21
C LEU A 301 -2.97 8.98 15.74
N LEU A 302 -3.85 8.60 14.81
CA LEU A 302 -3.63 8.77 13.38
C LEU A 302 -3.75 10.25 13.00
N ARG A 303 -4.82 10.90 13.44
CA ARG A 303 -5.05 12.34 13.23
C ARG A 303 -3.89 13.19 13.77
N LYS A 304 -3.40 12.89 14.98
CA LYS A 304 -2.24 13.60 15.56
C LYS A 304 -0.97 13.43 14.72
N ALA A 305 -0.70 12.23 14.19
CA ALA A 305 0.47 12.00 13.35
C ALA A 305 0.38 12.76 12.02
N GLU A 306 -0.80 12.78 11.40
CA GLU A 306 -1.09 13.54 10.18
C GLU A 306 -0.89 15.05 10.40
N PHE A 307 -1.54 15.62 11.43
CA PHE A 307 -1.42 17.04 11.74
C PHE A 307 -0.02 17.45 12.18
N ALA A 308 0.69 16.61 12.93
CA ALA A 308 2.07 16.89 13.31
C ALA A 308 3.00 16.97 12.09
N MET A 309 2.70 16.23 11.02
CA MET A 309 3.46 16.33 9.77
C MET A 309 3.04 17.53 8.93
N LEU A 310 1.75 17.75 8.74
CA LEU A 310 1.24 18.87 7.97
C LEU A 310 1.67 20.22 8.60
N ALA A 311 1.60 20.36 9.92
CA ALA A 311 2.03 21.58 10.61
C ALA A 311 3.55 21.86 10.48
N LYS A 312 4.36 20.84 10.15
CA LYS A 312 5.81 21.01 9.89
C LYS A 312 6.10 21.42 8.46
N GLN A 313 5.25 21.04 7.52
CA GLN A 313 5.49 21.21 6.08
C GLN A 313 4.60 22.27 5.42
N THR A 314 3.60 22.77 6.15
CA THR A 314 2.63 23.73 5.66
C THR A 314 2.41 24.84 6.69
N HIS A 315 1.82 25.95 6.26
CA HIS A 315 1.46 27.06 7.14
C HIS A 315 0.17 26.82 7.97
N PHE A 316 -0.51 25.69 7.78
CA PHE A 316 -1.73 25.37 8.51
C PHE A 316 -1.41 25.10 9.99
N SER A 317 -2.09 25.79 10.89
CA SER A 317 -2.08 25.47 12.32
C SER A 317 -2.85 24.18 12.59
N HIS A 318 -2.50 23.51 13.68
CA HIS A 318 -3.21 22.30 14.12
C HIS A 318 -4.71 22.55 14.29
N THR A 319 -5.09 23.70 14.84
CA THR A 319 -6.50 24.07 15.06
C THR A 319 -7.25 24.29 13.75
N GLU A 320 -6.61 24.89 12.75
CA GLU A 320 -7.24 25.09 11.44
C GLU A 320 -7.46 23.77 10.72
N MET A 321 -6.48 22.86 10.75
CA MET A 321 -6.61 21.53 10.13
C MET A 321 -7.69 20.68 10.81
N GLU A 322 -7.78 20.78 12.13
CA GLU A 322 -8.81 20.08 12.90
C GLU A 322 -10.21 20.56 12.52
N ARG A 323 -10.43 21.89 12.49
CA ARG A 323 -11.71 22.46 12.05
C ARG A 323 -12.07 22.08 10.63
N LEU A 324 -11.10 22.12 9.72
CA LEU A 324 -11.31 21.77 8.31
C LEU A 324 -11.69 20.29 8.16
N GLN A 325 -11.01 19.38 8.86
CA GLN A 325 -11.38 17.96 8.88
C GLN A 325 -12.78 17.72 9.45
N ASP A 326 -13.12 18.40 10.53
CA ASP A 326 -14.42 18.25 11.17
C ASP A 326 -15.54 18.81 10.27
N GLU A 327 -15.30 19.90 9.54
CA GLU A 327 -16.26 20.44 8.57
C GLU A 327 -16.47 19.49 7.39
N PHE A 328 -15.41 18.95 6.78
CA PHE A 328 -15.56 17.94 5.72
C PHE A 328 -16.29 16.69 6.20
N THR A 329 -16.04 16.29 7.45
CA THR A 329 -16.75 15.17 8.09
C THR A 329 -18.23 15.48 8.24
N PHE A 330 -18.56 16.69 8.72
CA PHE A 330 -19.93 17.14 8.90
C PHE A 330 -20.68 17.24 7.57
N LEU A 331 -20.08 17.82 6.53
CA LEU A 331 -20.67 17.90 5.20
C LEU A 331 -20.96 16.52 4.62
N ARG A 332 -20.04 15.57 4.79
CA ARG A 332 -20.25 14.19 4.34
C ARG A 332 -21.42 13.54 5.07
N PHE A 333 -21.52 13.74 6.39
CA PHE A 333 -22.65 13.25 7.19
C PHE A 333 -23.98 13.86 6.74
N GLN A 334 -24.03 15.18 6.50
CA GLN A 334 -25.21 15.86 5.97
C GLN A 334 -25.62 15.34 4.60
N ARG A 335 -24.68 15.18 3.66
CA ARG A 335 -25.02 14.66 2.33
C ARG A 335 -25.57 13.23 2.42
N LYS A 336 -24.96 12.37 3.24
CA LYS A 336 -25.42 10.98 3.47
C LYS A 336 -26.83 10.92 4.04
N THR A 337 -27.18 11.79 4.99
CA THR A 337 -28.54 11.85 5.58
C THR A 337 -29.58 12.43 4.62
N CYS A 338 -29.19 13.36 3.75
CA CYS A 338 -30.04 13.93 2.69
C CYS A 338 -30.21 13.02 1.46
N GLY A 339 -29.76 11.76 1.51
CA GLY A 339 -29.80 10.83 0.37
C GLY A 339 -28.87 11.21 -0.80
N ARG A 340 -28.02 12.23 -0.63
CA ARG A 340 -26.97 12.58 -1.60
C ARG A 340 -25.76 11.70 -1.32
N SER A 341 -25.48 10.76 -2.22
CA SER A 341 -24.30 9.92 -2.12
C SER A 341 -23.04 10.73 -2.44
N LYS A 342 -22.23 11.01 -1.41
CA LYS A 342 -20.83 11.51 -1.46
C LYS A 342 -20.64 13.03 -1.60
N LEU A 343 -19.46 13.49 -1.20
CA LEU A 343 -18.95 14.84 -1.48
C LEU A 343 -18.49 15.02 -2.94
N ARG A 344 -18.58 13.96 -3.76
CA ARG A 344 -18.32 14.03 -5.20
C ARG A 344 -19.11 15.18 -5.82
N GLY A 345 -18.42 16.10 -6.48
CA GLY A 345 -19.04 17.29 -7.09
C GLY A 345 -19.40 18.40 -6.09
N LEU A 346 -18.72 18.50 -4.94
CA LEU A 346 -18.69 19.72 -4.12
C LEU A 346 -18.32 20.90 -5.03
N ARG A 347 -19.20 21.92 -5.11
CA ARG A 347 -18.93 23.09 -5.95
C ARG A 347 -17.81 23.91 -5.32
N GLN A 348 -17.00 24.55 -6.18
CA GLN A 348 -15.92 25.41 -5.73
C GLN A 348 -16.42 26.50 -4.78
N GLU A 349 -17.50 27.19 -5.13
CA GLU A 349 -18.16 28.20 -4.27
C GLU A 349 -18.55 27.68 -2.88
N GLU A 350 -19.01 26.41 -2.80
CA GLU A 350 -19.38 25.78 -1.54
C GLU A 350 -18.16 25.57 -0.65
N LEU A 351 -17.03 25.12 -1.25
CA LEU A 351 -15.79 24.93 -0.51
C LEU A 351 -15.12 26.26 -0.17
N GLU A 352 -15.10 27.23 -1.06
CA GLU A 352 -14.59 28.58 -0.80
C GLU A 352 -15.32 29.23 0.37
N SER A 353 -16.64 29.04 0.48
CA SER A 353 -17.40 29.52 1.65
C SER A 353 -16.96 28.84 2.96
N ILE A 354 -16.58 27.57 2.91
CA ILE A 354 -16.05 26.85 4.08
C ILE A 354 -14.65 27.36 4.41
N LEU A 355 -13.78 27.48 3.41
CA LEU A 355 -12.41 27.96 3.57
C LEU A 355 -12.40 29.40 4.09
N ALA A 356 -13.21 30.31 3.55
CA ALA A 356 -13.33 31.68 4.04
C ALA A 356 -13.78 31.76 5.50
N ARG A 357 -14.62 30.81 5.95
CA ARG A 357 -15.07 30.74 7.34
C ARG A 357 -13.99 30.23 8.27
N GLU A 358 -13.28 29.16 7.88
CA GLU A 358 -12.24 28.54 8.72
C GLU A 358 -10.91 29.32 8.68
N PHE A 359 -10.63 29.99 7.56
CA PHE A 359 -9.40 30.73 7.25
C PHE A 359 -9.66 32.21 6.99
N SER A 360 -10.45 32.86 7.85
CA SER A 360 -10.83 34.29 7.72
C SER A 360 -9.67 35.30 7.61
N THR A 361 -8.43 34.87 7.90
CA THR A 361 -7.21 35.70 7.83
C THR A 361 -6.40 35.48 6.54
N TRP A 362 -6.78 34.52 5.71
CA TRP A 362 -6.09 34.20 4.46
C TRP A 362 -6.71 35.00 3.31
N PRO A 363 -5.91 35.43 2.32
CA PRO A 363 -6.45 36.17 1.20
C PRO A 363 -7.24 35.25 0.25
N ASP A 364 -8.31 35.79 -0.34
CA ASP A 364 -9.32 35.02 -1.08
C ASP A 364 -8.76 34.31 -2.33
N ASP A 365 -7.67 34.83 -2.89
CA ASP A 365 -6.95 34.27 -4.05
C ASP A 365 -6.29 32.90 -3.76
N VAL A 366 -6.07 32.57 -2.49
CA VAL A 366 -5.47 31.29 -2.08
C VAL A 366 -6.49 30.15 -2.05
N PHE A 367 -7.79 30.47 -1.93
CA PHE A 367 -8.83 29.44 -1.76
C PHE A 367 -9.03 28.57 -3.00
N GLU A 368 -8.86 29.11 -4.21
CA GLU A 368 -8.91 28.32 -5.44
C GLU A 368 -7.81 27.25 -5.45
N ARG A 369 -6.59 27.63 -5.05
CA ARG A 369 -5.45 26.70 -5.01
C ARG A 369 -5.64 25.63 -3.94
N ILE A 370 -6.13 26.00 -2.76
CA ILE A 370 -6.47 25.03 -1.70
C ILE A 370 -7.61 24.10 -2.16
N TYR A 371 -8.61 24.61 -2.88
CA TYR A 371 -9.68 23.79 -3.45
C TYR A 371 -9.15 22.73 -4.42
N GLN A 372 -8.19 23.08 -5.30
CA GLN A 372 -7.61 22.09 -6.22
C GLN A 372 -6.87 20.97 -5.47
N LEU A 373 -6.21 21.30 -4.34
CA LEU A 373 -5.49 20.32 -3.52
C LEU A 373 -6.43 19.46 -2.67
N LEU A 374 -7.48 20.05 -2.09
CA LEU A 374 -8.39 19.38 -1.16
C LEU A 374 -9.70 18.90 -1.80
N LYS A 375 -9.76 18.89 -3.14
CA LYS A 375 -10.94 18.45 -3.88
C LYS A 375 -11.30 17.01 -3.49
N PRO A 376 -12.55 16.72 -3.10
CA PRO A 376 -12.94 15.37 -2.75
C PRO A 376 -12.78 14.39 -3.93
N ASP A 377 -12.33 13.18 -3.64
CA ASP A 377 -12.15 12.10 -4.62
C ASP A 377 -13.49 11.55 -5.17
N GLY A 378 -13.42 10.50 -6.01
CA GLY A 378 -14.61 9.84 -6.56
C GLY A 378 -15.56 9.24 -5.51
N PHE A 379 -15.08 9.05 -4.27
CA PHE A 379 -15.82 8.55 -3.12
C PHE A 379 -16.22 9.67 -2.14
N GLY A 380 -15.80 10.91 -2.38
CA GLY A 380 -16.04 12.04 -1.50
C GLY A 380 -15.14 12.07 -0.26
N ASN A 381 -13.98 11.40 -0.31
CA ASN A 381 -12.91 11.57 0.68
C ASN A 381 -12.05 12.78 0.33
N VAL A 382 -11.50 13.44 1.34
CA VAL A 382 -10.51 14.52 1.17
C VAL A 382 -9.17 14.01 1.66
N SER A 383 -8.15 14.07 0.81
CA SER A 383 -6.78 13.73 1.15
C SER A 383 -6.03 14.99 1.58
N PHE A 384 -5.71 15.11 2.86
CA PHE A 384 -4.88 16.22 3.35
C PHE A 384 -3.41 16.07 2.94
N SER A 385 -3.00 14.85 2.57
CA SER A 385 -1.67 14.59 2.01
C SER A 385 -1.39 15.37 0.73
N SER A 386 -2.44 15.78 0.00
CA SER A 386 -2.30 16.65 -1.18
C SER A 386 -1.76 18.04 -0.83
N LEU A 387 -1.93 18.51 0.41
CA LEU A 387 -1.31 19.75 0.90
C LEU A 387 0.22 19.65 1.01
N LEU A 388 0.77 18.43 1.03
CA LEU A 388 2.22 18.20 1.03
C LEU A 388 2.82 18.33 -0.38
N GLN A 389 2.01 18.44 -1.44
CA GLN A 389 2.49 18.63 -2.82
C GLN A 389 2.71 20.11 -3.13
N VAL A 390 3.78 20.68 -2.56
CA VAL A 390 4.51 21.78 -3.18
C VAL A 390 5.81 21.17 -3.71
N GLY A 391 6.00 21.23 -5.03
CA GLY A 391 7.04 20.47 -5.76
C GLY A 391 8.49 20.79 -5.38
N PRO A 392 9.48 20.20 -6.10
CA PRO A 392 10.90 20.35 -5.77
C PRO A 392 11.29 21.82 -5.83
N GLN A 393 11.67 22.40 -4.70
CA GLN A 393 12.25 23.73 -4.69
C GLN A 393 13.74 23.67 -5.05
N PRO A 394 14.23 24.58 -5.90
CA PRO A 394 15.66 24.85 -5.97
C PRO A 394 16.14 25.33 -4.60
N VAL A 395 17.30 24.84 -4.17
CA VAL A 395 17.93 25.15 -2.89
C VAL A 395 18.02 26.68 -2.69
N GLY A 396 17.33 27.24 -1.69
CA GLY A 396 17.61 28.59 -1.18
C GLY A 396 16.47 29.62 -1.13
N GLN A 397 15.19 29.27 -1.27
CA GLN A 397 14.08 30.22 -1.06
C GLN A 397 13.16 29.78 0.09
N HIS A 398 12.99 30.66 1.08
CA HIS A 398 11.88 30.57 2.03
C HIS A 398 10.64 31.14 1.33
N LEU A 399 9.61 30.32 1.12
CA LEU A 399 8.32 30.83 0.63
C LEU A 399 7.68 31.75 1.67
N SER A 400 7.12 32.83 1.16
CA SER A 400 6.28 33.74 1.94
C SER A 400 4.84 33.19 2.01
N ARG A 401 4.04 33.71 2.95
CA ARG A 401 2.62 33.38 3.14
C ARG A 401 1.75 33.48 1.87
N GLU A 402 2.24 34.12 0.81
CA GLU A 402 1.56 34.28 -0.48
C GLU A 402 1.77 33.09 -1.44
N GLU A 403 2.62 32.12 -1.10
CA GLU A 403 3.00 31.04 -2.04
C GLU A 403 2.54 29.63 -1.64
N ILE A 404 1.94 29.47 -0.44
CA ILE A 404 1.51 28.22 0.26
C ILE A 404 2.68 27.31 0.66
#